data_AF-A0A7Y0KD95-F1
#
_entry.id   AF-A0A7Y0KD95-F1
#
_cell.length_a   1.000
_cell.length_b   1.000
_cell.length_c   1.000
_cell.angle_alpha   90.00
_cell.angle_beta   90.00
_cell.angle_gamma   90.00
#
_symmetry.space_group_name_H-M   'P 1'
#
loop_
_entity.id
_entity.type
_entity.pdbx_description
1 polymer ?
#
loop_
_entity_poly.entity_id
_entity_poly.type
_entity_poly.pdbx_seq_one_letter_code
_entity_poly.pdbx_strand_id
1 'polypeptide(L)'
;MIAPLSRSRSRLRVAGGPVPTGRATEASTINRARTGRRGHVGSRTLGRARPAVRDRSPSGFGPRARPPPSGGVFPPAGQPFLEQARQLQALSFAAHIPLVCFGIAFPVLVLLLEGLHQRTGTVGYRRLARRWSRVMAALFAVGVITGTVLSFEMALLWPAFTATFGSVFGLGFAIEGFSFFTEAVFIGIYLYGWDRLRPRAHLASGVPIAVAGLTGSFMVIAVNAWMNHPGGFTLQDGRVVDVRPAEALFANPYLWHEFVHMYVAAFVVTGFVLAAVYAVSRLRHGDRAHDRLALAVSVTIASVAAPLQVLVGDWAGRAVARYQPVKLAALEGLGQSTAGAPVHVLGWYTGDRVVGGIALPRLLSLLAFHDPSALVIGLDAVPADQVPPVNVVRVSFQAMVGLGTLLAVLGAFSLVVVVRHRRLPTSRWWTRAVVVAGPASVVALLCGWVVTEVGRQPWTVYEVMRTPQAVTAAPGIPVGYAVLGAVYAGVGVAVVWVLRRLAAMPLPEEVRDEPPPGAPLTSSSAGARGGGPA
;
A
#
# COMPACT_ATOMS: atom_id res chain seq x y z
N MET A 1 2.46 51.29 36.72
CA MET A 1 3.13 52.37 35.98
C MET A 1 2.33 52.66 34.71
N ILE A 2 2.16 53.95 34.45
CA ILE A 2 1.14 54.60 33.61
C ILE A 2 1.42 54.45 32.09
N ALA A 3 0.38 54.32 31.25
CA ALA A 3 0.41 54.49 29.78
C ALA A 3 0.06 55.98 29.41
N PRO A 4 -0.08 56.49 28.15
CA PRO A 4 0.14 55.97 26.78
C PRO A 4 0.69 57.04 25.74
N LEU A 5 0.58 56.71 24.43
CA LEU A 5 0.43 57.56 23.20
C LEU A 5 1.65 58.09 22.40
N SER A 6 1.71 57.75 21.10
CA SER A 6 1.63 58.72 19.96
C SER A 6 1.64 58.01 18.58
N ARG A 7 0.90 58.58 17.62
CA ARG A 7 0.63 58.14 16.25
C ARG A 7 1.58 58.80 15.24
N SER A 8 1.81 58.16 14.08
CA SER A 8 1.94 58.86 12.79
C SER A 8 1.56 57.94 11.62
N ARG A 9 0.75 58.48 10.69
CA ARG A 9 0.23 57.89 9.46
C ARG A 9 0.96 58.51 8.27
N SER A 10 1.14 57.76 7.19
CA SER A 10 1.15 58.33 5.84
C SER A 10 0.43 57.41 4.85
N ARG A 11 -0.43 58.03 4.05
CA ARG A 11 -1.31 57.47 3.02
C ARG A 11 -0.66 57.70 1.66
N LEU A 12 -0.94 56.85 0.67
CA LEU A 12 -1.01 57.30 -0.72
C LEU A 12 -2.18 56.63 -1.45
N ARG A 13 -2.80 57.46 -2.29
CA ARG A 13 -4.16 57.39 -2.83
C ARG A 13 -4.25 56.55 -4.09
N VAL A 14 -5.41 55.91 -4.26
CA VAL A 14 -5.97 55.39 -5.51
C VAL A 14 -6.95 56.42 -6.08
N ALA A 15 -6.86 56.67 -7.39
CA ALA A 15 -7.89 57.25 -8.27
C ALA A 15 -7.45 56.88 -9.71
N GLY A 16 -8.26 56.46 -10.68
CA GLY A 16 -9.70 56.37 -10.81
C GLY A 16 -10.12 56.82 -12.23
N GLY A 17 -10.30 55.85 -13.15
CA GLY A 17 -11.12 55.90 -14.39
C GLY A 17 -10.63 56.73 -15.59
N PRO A 18 -11.31 56.69 -16.77
CA PRO A 18 -12.32 55.75 -17.26
C PRO A 18 -12.06 55.17 -18.69
N VAL A 19 -12.89 54.19 -19.08
CA VAL A 19 -13.07 53.59 -20.43
C VAL A 19 -13.72 54.60 -21.41
N PRO A 20 -13.42 54.60 -22.73
CA PRO A 20 -14.41 54.12 -23.72
C PRO A 20 -13.90 53.55 -25.07
N THR A 21 -14.60 52.48 -25.53
CA THR A 21 -15.13 52.18 -26.89
C THR A 21 -14.27 52.24 -28.18
N GLY A 22 -14.38 51.18 -29.01
CA GLY A 22 -14.69 51.34 -30.44
C GLY A 22 -14.00 50.43 -31.48
N ARG A 23 -14.82 49.60 -32.16
CA ARG A 23 -14.75 49.07 -33.56
C ARG A 23 -13.65 48.04 -33.92
N ALA A 24 -13.98 46.83 -34.42
CA ALA A 24 -14.42 46.45 -35.79
C ALA A 24 -13.38 46.89 -36.85
N THR A 25 -12.81 46.09 -37.74
CA THR A 25 -13.31 45.05 -38.66
C THR A 25 -12.09 44.56 -39.46
N GLU A 26 -12.06 43.33 -39.98
CA GLU A 26 -11.90 43.05 -41.43
C GLU A 26 -11.63 41.56 -41.72
N ALA A 27 -12.23 41.15 -42.84
CA ALA A 27 -12.32 39.80 -43.35
C ALA A 27 -11.68 39.71 -44.73
N SER A 28 -11.23 38.49 -45.06
CA SER A 28 -11.25 37.84 -46.38
C SER A 28 -10.54 38.46 -47.59
N THR A 29 -9.71 37.63 -48.25
CA THR A 29 -9.67 37.40 -49.72
C THR A 29 -8.76 36.16 -49.94
N ILE A 30 -9.19 34.99 -50.45
CA ILE A 30 -9.69 34.59 -51.78
C ILE A 30 -8.73 35.01 -52.92
N ASN A 31 -7.99 34.09 -53.59
CA ASN A 31 -8.45 33.30 -54.76
C ASN A 31 -7.33 32.56 -55.54
N ARG A 32 -7.72 31.39 -56.09
CA ARG A 32 -7.43 30.75 -57.42
C ARG A 32 -6.02 30.82 -58.05
N ALA A 33 -5.37 29.69 -58.35
CA ALA A 33 -5.64 28.61 -59.35
C ALA A 33 -5.10 28.90 -60.77
N ARG A 34 -4.30 27.96 -61.33
CA ARG A 34 -4.29 27.53 -62.76
C ARG A 34 -3.23 26.41 -63.00
N THR A 35 -3.67 25.18 -63.32
CA THR A 35 -3.69 24.51 -64.64
C THR A 35 -2.38 23.88 -65.14
N GLY A 36 -2.34 22.53 -65.12
CA GLY A 36 -2.35 21.67 -66.31
C GLY A 36 -1.04 21.35 -67.06
N ARG A 37 -0.68 20.06 -67.13
CA ARG A 37 -0.26 19.39 -68.39
C ARG A 37 -0.21 17.86 -68.27
N ARG A 38 -0.55 17.20 -69.39
CA ARG A 38 -0.72 15.75 -69.63
C ARG A 38 0.61 15.03 -69.91
N GLY A 39 0.60 13.71 -69.71
CA GLY A 39 1.12 12.72 -70.68
C GLY A 39 2.19 11.74 -70.17
N HIS A 40 1.86 10.45 -70.01
CA HIS A 40 2.20 9.38 -70.97
C HIS A 40 1.72 8.00 -70.49
N VAL A 41 1.27 7.19 -71.44
CA VAL A 41 0.87 5.78 -71.33
C VAL A 41 2.05 4.90 -71.75
N GLY A 42 2.26 3.78 -71.05
CA GLY A 42 3.21 2.72 -71.43
C GLY A 42 2.84 1.39 -70.76
N SER A 43 2.82 0.31 -71.55
CA SER A 43 2.07 -0.94 -71.39
C SER A 43 2.78 -2.09 -70.66
N ARG A 44 1.96 -2.91 -69.98
CA ARG A 44 2.02 -4.39 -69.77
C ARG A 44 3.37 -5.13 -69.74
N THR A 45 3.60 -5.84 -68.63
CA THR A 45 3.90 -7.30 -68.66
C THR A 45 3.51 -7.96 -67.33
N LEU A 46 2.77 -9.06 -67.44
CA LEU A 46 2.34 -9.94 -66.34
C LEU A 46 3.50 -10.82 -65.89
N GLY A 47 3.87 -10.73 -64.61
CA GLY A 47 4.75 -11.66 -63.91
C GLY A 47 4.07 -12.13 -62.63
N ARG A 48 3.67 -13.39 -62.61
CA ARG A 48 2.92 -14.05 -61.54
C ARG A 48 3.84 -14.25 -60.32
N ALA A 49 3.65 -13.44 -59.26
CA ALA A 49 4.29 -13.62 -57.96
C ALA A 49 3.24 -13.74 -56.85
N ARG A 50 3.46 -14.69 -55.94
CA ARG A 50 2.60 -15.10 -54.81
C ARG A 50 2.10 -13.91 -53.97
N PRO A 51 0.88 -13.95 -53.40
CA PRO A 51 0.42 -12.87 -52.55
C PRO A 51 1.24 -12.86 -51.26
N ALA A 52 1.98 -11.77 -51.03
CA ALA A 52 2.60 -11.48 -49.75
C ALA A 52 1.51 -11.37 -48.68
N VAL A 53 1.64 -12.16 -47.62
CA VAL A 53 0.87 -12.00 -46.39
C VAL A 53 1.17 -10.60 -45.87
N ARG A 54 0.12 -9.77 -45.77
CA ARG A 54 0.15 -8.47 -45.10
C ARG A 54 0.58 -8.69 -43.66
N ASP A 55 1.83 -8.37 -43.37
CA ASP A 55 2.32 -8.21 -42.01
C ASP A 55 1.62 -6.99 -41.40
N ARG A 56 0.56 -7.24 -40.62
CA ARG A 56 -0.02 -6.23 -39.74
C ARG A 56 0.79 -6.24 -38.45
N SER A 57 1.98 -5.65 -38.50
CA SER A 57 2.69 -5.23 -37.30
C SER A 57 1.83 -4.16 -36.61
N PRO A 58 1.50 -4.29 -35.31
CA PRO A 58 0.83 -3.21 -34.59
C PRO A 58 1.83 -2.06 -34.43
N SER A 59 1.62 -1.02 -35.23
CA SER A 59 2.27 0.28 -35.10
C SER A 59 1.90 0.90 -33.75
N GLY A 60 2.76 0.72 -32.75
CA GLY A 60 2.57 1.23 -31.40
C GLY A 60 3.85 1.38 -30.58
N PHE A 61 5.03 1.31 -31.20
CA PHE A 61 6.30 1.67 -30.57
C PHE A 61 6.84 2.92 -31.25
N GLY A 62 6.40 4.09 -30.75
CA GLY A 62 7.15 5.31 -31.01
C GLY A 62 8.56 5.20 -30.40
N PRO A 63 9.57 5.88 -30.95
CA PRO A 63 10.90 5.87 -30.38
C PRO A 63 10.82 6.44 -28.96
N ARG A 64 11.03 5.57 -27.96
CA ARG A 64 11.24 6.00 -26.57
C ARG A 64 12.39 7.01 -26.60
N ALA A 65 12.18 8.18 -26.01
CA ALA A 65 13.28 9.08 -25.68
C ALA A 65 14.30 8.23 -24.92
N ARG A 66 15.51 8.10 -25.48
CA ARG A 66 16.61 7.44 -24.77
C ARG A 66 16.76 8.17 -23.44
N PRO A 67 16.77 7.48 -22.29
CA PRO A 67 17.18 8.13 -21.06
C PRO A 67 18.58 8.72 -21.29
N PRO A 68 18.88 9.90 -20.71
CA PRO A 68 20.20 10.48 -20.84
C PRO A 68 21.25 9.43 -20.42
N PRO A 69 22.42 9.39 -21.08
CA PRO A 69 23.46 8.45 -20.72
C PRO A 69 23.73 8.58 -19.21
N SER A 70 23.68 7.45 -18.50
CA SER A 70 23.96 7.34 -17.06
C SER A 70 25.47 7.50 -16.79
N GLY A 71 26.08 8.55 -17.34
CA GLY A 71 27.41 9.03 -17.02
C GLY A 71 27.32 9.99 -15.85
N GLY A 72 27.53 9.46 -14.63
CA GLY A 72 28.10 10.18 -13.48
C GLY A 72 27.60 11.59 -13.17
N VAL A 73 26.29 11.82 -13.11
CA VAL A 73 25.74 13.09 -12.60
C VAL A 73 25.92 13.22 -11.08
N PHE A 74 25.96 12.09 -10.38
CA PHE A 74 26.30 12.02 -8.96
C PHE A 74 27.59 11.19 -8.81
N PRO A 75 28.65 11.74 -8.21
CA PRO A 75 29.90 11.00 -8.03
C PRO A 75 29.66 9.79 -7.11
N PRO A 76 30.11 8.59 -7.49
CA PRO A 76 30.05 7.44 -6.59
C PRO A 76 30.97 7.71 -5.39
N ALA A 77 30.40 7.82 -4.20
CA ALA A 77 31.17 7.85 -2.97
C ALA A 77 31.62 6.41 -2.64
N GLY A 78 32.85 6.25 -2.13
CA GLY A 78 33.24 5.01 -1.48
C GLY A 78 32.40 4.83 -0.21
N GLN A 79 31.53 3.82 -0.20
CA GLN A 79 30.54 3.62 0.87
C GLN A 79 30.78 2.27 1.57
N PRO A 80 31.70 2.22 2.56
CA PRO A 80 32.09 0.96 3.21
C PRO A 80 30.94 0.29 3.96
N PHE A 81 29.89 1.03 4.30
CA PHE A 81 28.75 0.55 5.09
C PHE A 81 27.41 0.57 4.33
N LEU A 82 27.45 0.54 2.99
CA LEU A 82 26.23 0.58 2.15
C LEU A 82 25.25 -0.55 2.50
N GLU A 83 25.76 -1.77 2.69
CA GLU A 83 24.90 -2.92 2.99
C GLU A 83 24.26 -2.79 4.37
N GLN A 84 25.02 -2.36 5.37
CA GLN A 84 24.51 -2.12 6.73
C GLN A 84 23.46 -1.00 6.73
N ALA A 85 23.64 0.07 5.94
CA ALA A 85 22.64 1.12 5.80
C ALA A 85 21.33 0.59 5.21
N ARG A 86 21.43 -0.28 4.18
CA ARG A 86 20.26 -0.95 3.59
C ARG A 86 19.58 -1.89 4.58
N GLN A 87 20.35 -2.67 5.34
CA GLN A 87 19.83 -3.60 6.34
C GLN A 87 19.18 -2.87 7.52
N LEU A 88 19.73 -1.73 7.94
CA LEU A 88 19.17 -0.86 8.96
C LEU A 88 17.78 -0.37 8.54
N GLN A 89 17.69 0.24 7.35
CA GLN A 89 16.41 0.69 6.80
C GLN A 89 15.42 -0.48 6.60
N ALA A 90 15.90 -1.62 6.10
CA ALA A 90 15.06 -2.80 5.87
C ALA A 90 14.46 -3.35 7.17
N LEU A 91 15.23 -3.33 8.26
CA LEU A 91 14.77 -3.75 9.58
C LEU A 91 13.64 -2.83 10.09
N SER A 92 13.76 -1.51 9.91
CA SER A 92 12.73 -0.53 10.23
C SER A 92 11.46 -0.72 9.42
N PHE A 93 11.57 -0.94 8.12
CA PHE A 93 10.42 -1.27 7.30
C PHE A 93 9.77 -2.61 7.72
N ALA A 94 10.57 -3.64 8.01
CA ALA A 94 10.05 -4.94 8.43
C ALA A 94 9.27 -4.88 9.75
N ALA A 95 9.69 -4.01 10.68
CA ALA A 95 8.97 -3.77 11.93
C ALA A 95 7.72 -2.90 11.74
N HIS A 96 7.81 -1.85 10.92
CA HIS A 96 6.76 -0.83 10.80
C HIS A 96 5.61 -1.24 9.88
N ILE A 97 5.90 -1.85 8.72
CA ILE A 97 4.89 -2.14 7.69
C ILE A 97 3.71 -2.99 8.20
N PRO A 98 3.91 -4.07 8.99
CA PRO A 98 2.80 -4.80 9.58
C PRO A 98 1.93 -3.92 10.49
N LEU A 99 2.52 -2.98 11.23
CA LEU A 99 1.79 -2.04 12.08
C LEU A 99 0.96 -1.05 11.24
N VAL A 100 1.48 -0.61 10.10
CA VAL A 100 0.75 0.23 9.15
C VAL A 100 -0.47 -0.50 8.59
N CYS A 101 -0.37 -1.80 8.28
CA CYS A 101 -1.54 -2.57 7.87
C CYS A 101 -2.66 -2.53 8.91
N PHE A 102 -2.30 -2.63 10.20
CA PHE A 102 -3.25 -2.44 11.30
C PHE A 102 -3.76 -1.01 11.37
N GLY A 103 -2.91 0.02 11.22
CA GLY A 103 -3.34 1.42 11.17
C GLY A 103 -4.36 1.71 10.08
N ILE A 104 -4.24 1.07 8.90
CA ILE A 104 -5.17 1.24 7.78
C ILE A 104 -6.48 0.49 8.05
N ALA A 105 -6.40 -0.83 8.26
CA ALA A 105 -7.59 -1.68 8.23
C ALA A 105 -8.30 -1.75 9.59
N PHE A 106 -7.56 -1.76 10.69
CA PHE A 106 -8.14 -2.06 12.00
C PHE A 106 -9.13 -0.99 12.50
N PRO A 107 -8.89 0.33 12.36
CA PRO A 107 -9.89 1.34 12.68
C PRO A 107 -11.20 1.13 11.91
N VAL A 108 -11.12 0.83 10.61
CA VAL A 108 -12.31 0.53 9.78
C VAL A 108 -13.08 -0.65 10.35
N LEU A 109 -12.40 -1.70 10.83
CA LEU A 109 -13.06 -2.85 11.45
C LEU A 109 -13.75 -2.51 12.78
N VAL A 110 -13.11 -1.68 13.60
CA VAL A 110 -13.66 -1.20 14.87
C VAL A 110 -14.92 -0.37 14.61
N LEU A 111 -14.90 0.54 13.63
CA LEU A 111 -16.04 1.36 13.25
C LEU A 111 -17.16 0.54 12.63
N LEU A 112 -16.83 -0.49 11.85
CA LEU A 112 -17.81 -1.43 11.33
C LEU A 112 -18.55 -2.13 12.47
N LEU A 113 -17.83 -2.62 13.48
CA LEU A 113 -18.45 -3.26 14.65
C LEU A 113 -19.35 -2.30 15.42
N GLU A 114 -18.89 -1.08 15.70
CA GLU A 114 -19.72 -0.09 16.37
C GLU A 114 -20.95 0.29 15.53
N GLY A 115 -20.80 0.48 14.22
CA GLY A 115 -21.91 0.75 13.30
C GLY A 115 -22.92 -0.41 13.27
N LEU A 116 -22.45 -1.66 13.26
CA LEU A 116 -23.29 -2.84 13.36
C LEU A 116 -24.03 -2.90 14.69
N HIS A 117 -23.38 -2.53 15.80
CA HIS A 117 -24.05 -2.41 17.09
C HIS A 117 -25.18 -1.37 17.03
N GLN A 118 -24.92 -0.16 16.52
CA GLN A 118 -25.94 0.89 16.46
C GLN A 118 -27.13 0.53 15.55
N ARG A 119 -26.90 -0.30 14.52
CA ARG A 119 -27.97 -0.79 13.63
C ARG A 119 -28.76 -1.96 14.22
N THR A 120 -28.10 -2.88 14.92
CA THR A 120 -28.71 -4.16 15.34
C THR A 120 -29.04 -4.23 16.83
N GLY A 121 -28.54 -3.31 17.65
CA GLY A 121 -28.61 -3.38 19.11
C GLY A 121 -27.81 -4.53 19.73
N THR A 122 -27.09 -5.33 18.93
CA THR A 122 -26.40 -6.51 19.45
C THR A 122 -25.19 -6.09 20.29
N VAL A 123 -25.26 -6.37 21.58
CA VAL A 123 -24.26 -6.01 22.59
C VAL A 123 -22.86 -6.58 22.29
N GLY A 124 -22.79 -7.77 21.69
CA GLY A 124 -21.53 -8.42 21.33
C GLY A 124 -20.63 -7.57 20.44
N TYR A 125 -21.21 -6.81 19.50
CA TYR A 125 -20.45 -5.93 18.62
C TYR A 125 -19.83 -4.74 19.37
N ARG A 126 -20.56 -4.11 20.29
CA ARG A 126 -20.04 -3.01 21.13
C ARG A 126 -18.90 -3.46 22.02
N ARG A 127 -19.06 -4.61 22.69
CA ARG A 127 -18.01 -5.18 23.56
C ARG A 127 -16.75 -5.50 22.78
N LEU A 128 -16.91 -6.04 21.56
CA LEU A 128 -15.78 -6.32 20.69
C LEU A 128 -15.11 -5.02 20.20
N ALA A 129 -15.89 -4.04 19.74
CA ALA A 129 -15.39 -2.73 19.32
C ALA A 129 -14.55 -2.08 20.43
N ARG A 130 -15.10 -1.94 21.65
CA ARG A 130 -14.41 -1.32 22.81
C ARG A 130 -13.14 -2.06 23.22
N ARG A 131 -13.10 -3.39 23.07
CA ARG A 131 -11.87 -4.18 23.29
C ARG A 131 -10.84 -3.90 22.20
N TRP A 132 -11.26 -3.91 20.94
CA TRP A 132 -10.39 -3.65 19.80
C TRP A 132 -9.88 -2.21 19.77
N SER A 133 -10.63 -1.20 20.24
CA SER A 133 -10.16 0.19 20.33
C SER A 133 -8.94 0.33 21.26
N ARG A 134 -8.89 -0.43 22.36
CA ARG A 134 -7.74 -0.44 23.28
C ARG A 134 -6.51 -1.08 22.62
N VAL A 135 -6.72 -2.15 21.87
CA VAL A 135 -5.64 -2.81 21.08
C VAL A 135 -5.15 -1.88 19.97
N MET A 136 -6.08 -1.20 19.29
CA MET A 136 -5.80 -0.23 18.24
C MET A 136 -4.92 0.90 18.75
N ALA A 137 -5.27 1.49 19.90
CA ALA A 137 -4.45 2.53 20.52
C ALA A 137 -3.03 2.05 20.90
N ALA A 138 -2.90 0.81 21.41
CA ALA A 138 -1.59 0.24 21.73
C ALA A 138 -0.72 0.00 20.48
N LEU A 139 -1.31 -0.55 19.41
CA LEU A 139 -0.60 -0.76 18.15
C LEU A 139 -0.25 0.56 17.47
N PHE A 140 -1.15 1.54 17.51
CA PHE A 140 -0.91 2.89 17.00
C PHE A 140 0.28 3.53 17.70
N ALA A 141 0.36 3.47 19.04
CA ALA A 141 1.49 4.00 19.81
C ALA A 141 2.85 3.41 19.36
N VAL A 142 2.89 2.12 19.05
CA VAL A 142 4.10 1.46 18.55
C VAL A 142 4.38 1.84 17.09
N GLY A 143 3.33 2.01 16.29
CA GLY A 143 3.39 2.58 14.95
C GLY A 143 4.02 3.97 14.96
N VAL A 144 3.64 4.85 15.90
CA VAL A 144 4.24 6.19 16.08
C VAL A 144 5.75 6.10 16.27
N ILE A 145 6.21 5.25 17.18
CA ILE A 145 7.63 5.11 17.52
C ILE A 145 8.42 4.62 16.30
N THR A 146 7.94 3.55 15.66
CA THR A 146 8.61 2.95 14.50
C THR A 146 8.58 3.86 13.27
N GLY A 147 7.48 4.59 13.04
CA GLY A 147 7.37 5.57 11.95
C GLY A 147 8.27 6.78 12.15
N THR A 148 8.39 7.28 13.38
CA THR A 148 9.30 8.38 13.72
C THR A 148 10.75 7.99 13.40
N VAL A 149 11.16 6.77 13.76
CA VAL A 149 12.49 6.25 13.43
C VAL A 149 12.70 6.25 11.90
N LEU A 150 11.75 5.73 11.12
CA LEU A 150 11.84 5.73 9.66
C LEU A 150 11.97 7.13 9.05
N SER A 151 11.24 8.13 9.58
CA SER A 151 11.34 9.51 9.10
C SER A 151 12.74 10.09 9.30
N PHE A 152 13.38 9.81 10.46
CA PHE A 152 14.76 10.22 10.70
C PHE A 152 15.76 9.43 9.85
N GLU A 153 15.55 8.12 9.67
CA GLU A 153 16.41 7.29 8.83
C GLU A 153 16.45 7.80 7.38
N MET A 154 15.31 8.19 6.81
CA MET A 154 15.26 8.72 5.44
C MET A 154 16.19 9.94 5.27
N ALA A 155 16.22 10.85 6.25
CA ALA A 155 17.06 12.04 6.21
C ALA A 155 18.54 11.74 6.54
N LEU A 156 18.79 10.90 7.55
CA LEU A 156 20.13 10.65 8.07
C LEU A 156 20.92 9.64 7.22
N LEU A 157 20.26 8.56 6.78
CA LEU A 157 20.89 7.51 5.97
C LEU A 157 20.95 7.90 4.49
N TRP A 158 19.94 8.62 3.98
CA TRP A 158 19.80 8.95 2.56
C TRP A 158 19.78 10.46 2.30
N PRO A 159 20.79 11.22 2.76
CA PRO A 159 20.78 12.68 2.69
C PRO A 159 20.83 13.20 1.25
N ALA A 160 21.58 12.55 0.35
CA ALA A 160 21.67 12.99 -1.04
C ALA A 160 20.34 12.78 -1.79
N PHE A 161 19.62 11.69 -1.51
CA PHE A 161 18.27 11.48 -2.02
C PHE A 161 17.32 12.56 -1.50
N THR A 162 17.32 12.81 -0.19
CA THR A 162 16.44 13.79 0.44
C THR A 162 16.72 15.22 -0.03
N ALA A 163 17.98 15.61 -0.16
CA ALA A 163 18.38 16.93 -0.64
C ALA A 163 18.01 17.14 -2.12
N THR A 164 18.12 16.09 -2.95
CA THR A 164 17.87 16.19 -4.39
C THR A 164 16.38 16.19 -4.73
N PHE A 165 15.59 15.35 -4.07
CA PHE A 165 14.21 15.09 -4.45
C PHE A 165 13.17 15.56 -3.42
N GLY A 166 13.60 16.19 -2.32
CA GLY A 166 12.69 16.68 -1.28
C GLY A 166 11.62 17.65 -1.80
N SER A 167 11.91 18.44 -2.83
CA SER A 167 10.92 19.31 -3.49
C SER A 167 9.83 18.53 -4.25
N VAL A 168 10.11 17.29 -4.66
CA VAL A 168 9.17 16.43 -5.40
C VAL A 168 8.21 15.72 -4.45
N PHE A 169 8.76 15.05 -3.45
CA PHE A 169 7.99 14.20 -2.55
C PHE A 169 7.58 14.89 -1.24
N GLY A 170 8.15 16.06 -0.91
CA GLY A 170 7.95 16.72 0.39
C GLY A 170 6.49 17.06 0.68
N LEU A 171 5.69 17.34 -0.35
CA LEU A 171 4.24 17.50 -0.22
C LEU A 171 3.56 16.23 0.35
N GLY A 172 3.98 15.05 -0.11
CA GLY A 172 3.47 13.76 0.36
C GLY A 172 3.71 13.57 1.86
N PHE A 173 4.96 13.71 2.30
CA PHE A 173 5.30 13.58 3.74
C PHE A 173 4.65 14.65 4.61
N ALA A 174 4.46 15.88 4.10
CA ALA A 174 3.76 16.92 4.85
C ALA A 174 2.29 16.54 5.11
N ILE A 175 1.59 16.04 4.09
CA ILE A 175 0.21 15.57 4.21
C ILE A 175 0.13 14.32 5.08
N GLU A 176 1.10 13.42 4.97
CA GLU A 176 1.21 12.25 5.86
C GLU A 176 1.33 12.69 7.33
N GLY A 177 2.23 13.63 7.65
CA GLY A 177 2.40 14.15 9.01
C GLY A 177 1.11 14.79 9.56
N PHE A 178 0.38 15.54 8.73
CA PHE A 178 -0.93 16.08 9.10
C PHE A 178 -1.98 14.98 9.36
N SER A 179 -1.99 13.96 8.50
CA SER A 179 -2.89 12.81 8.63
C SER A 179 -2.60 12.06 9.92
N PHE A 180 -1.33 11.76 10.19
CA PHE A 180 -0.87 11.11 11.40
C PHE A 180 -1.29 11.87 12.67
N PHE A 181 -1.10 13.19 12.70
CA PHE A 181 -1.53 14.01 13.83
C PHE A 181 -3.06 13.98 14.02
N THR A 182 -3.81 14.08 12.93
CA THR A 182 -5.27 13.96 12.94
C THR A 182 -5.71 12.61 13.50
N GLU A 183 -5.10 11.52 13.04
CA GLU A 183 -5.36 10.17 13.51
C GLU A 183 -5.14 10.06 15.03
N ALA A 184 -4.00 10.56 15.54
CA ALA A 184 -3.66 10.52 16.96
C ALA A 184 -4.69 11.26 17.83
N VAL A 185 -5.09 12.47 17.43
CA VAL A 185 -6.11 13.27 18.15
C VAL A 185 -7.43 12.52 18.22
N PHE A 186 -7.91 12.01 17.08
CA PHE A 186 -9.20 11.35 17.03
C PHE A 186 -9.20 9.95 17.67
N ILE A 187 -8.08 9.21 17.66
CA ILE A 187 -7.93 7.99 18.47
C ILE A 187 -8.11 8.31 19.95
N GLY A 188 -7.53 9.41 20.44
CA GLY A 188 -7.72 9.87 21.81
C GLY A 188 -9.19 10.17 22.13
N ILE A 189 -9.84 10.97 21.28
CA ILE A 189 -11.28 11.31 21.43
C ILE A 189 -12.14 10.05 21.42
N TYR A 190 -11.91 9.14 20.48
CA TYR A 190 -12.66 7.90 20.34
C TYR A 190 -12.45 6.98 21.54
N LEU A 191 -11.21 6.81 22.01
CA LEU A 191 -10.92 5.93 23.14
C LEU A 191 -11.56 6.41 24.45
N TYR A 192 -11.53 7.73 24.71
CA TYR A 192 -12.08 8.32 25.93
C TYR A 192 -13.55 8.78 25.77
N GLY A 193 -14.11 8.66 24.57
CA GLY A 193 -15.45 9.14 24.24
C GLY A 193 -16.56 8.14 24.56
N TRP A 194 -16.25 6.86 24.79
CA TRP A 194 -17.25 5.77 24.93
C TRP A 194 -18.39 6.06 25.92
N ASP A 195 -18.06 6.67 27.06
CA ASP A 195 -19.02 6.99 28.13
C ASP A 195 -19.28 8.51 28.26
N ARG A 196 -18.74 9.32 27.33
CA ARG A 196 -18.83 10.80 27.36
C ARG A 196 -19.57 11.40 26.16
N LEU A 197 -19.60 10.70 25.04
CA LEU A 197 -20.24 11.15 23.81
C LEU A 197 -21.54 10.39 23.57
N ARG A 198 -22.50 11.05 22.89
CA ARG A 198 -23.70 10.37 22.38
C ARG A 198 -23.28 9.28 21.38
N PRO A 199 -23.97 8.12 21.29
CA PRO A 199 -23.51 6.99 20.46
C PRO A 199 -23.17 7.35 19.01
N ARG A 200 -24.02 8.15 18.34
CA ARG A 200 -23.76 8.59 16.95
C ARG A 200 -22.56 9.53 16.85
N ALA A 201 -22.35 10.40 17.83
CA ALA A 201 -21.22 11.31 17.88
C ALA A 201 -19.91 10.54 18.16
N HIS A 202 -19.97 9.50 18.98
CA HIS A 202 -18.84 8.59 19.21
C HIS A 202 -18.42 7.89 17.91
N LEU A 203 -19.34 7.24 17.20
CA LEU A 203 -19.06 6.62 15.89
C LEU A 203 -18.52 7.65 14.88
N ALA A 204 -19.11 8.84 14.81
CA ALA A 204 -18.64 9.91 13.93
C ALA A 204 -17.21 10.37 14.27
N SER A 205 -16.82 10.37 15.55
CA SER A 205 -15.44 10.70 15.96
C SER A 205 -14.39 9.71 15.47
N GLY A 206 -14.80 8.48 15.12
CA GLY A 206 -13.88 7.50 14.57
C GLY A 206 -13.67 7.64 13.05
N VAL A 207 -14.57 8.29 12.31
CA VAL A 207 -14.44 8.45 10.84
C VAL A 207 -13.14 9.16 10.46
N PRO A 208 -12.73 10.27 11.11
CA PRO A 208 -11.44 10.90 10.85
C PRO A 208 -10.23 9.99 11.04
N ILE A 209 -10.30 8.99 11.93
CA ILE A 209 -9.21 8.01 12.12
C ILE A 209 -9.01 7.21 10.84
N ALA A 210 -10.10 6.66 10.28
CA ALA A 210 -10.04 5.89 9.04
C ALA A 210 -9.62 6.74 7.83
N VAL A 211 -10.13 7.98 7.74
CA VAL A 211 -9.77 8.92 6.66
C VAL A 211 -8.31 9.35 6.76
N ALA A 212 -7.80 9.59 7.97
CA ALA A 212 -6.41 9.94 8.20
C ALA A 212 -5.47 8.77 7.88
N GLY A 213 -5.77 7.56 8.35
CA GLY A 213 -5.00 6.36 8.00
C GLY A 213 -4.97 6.13 6.48
N LEU A 214 -6.10 6.34 5.79
CA LEU A 214 -6.19 6.30 4.32
C LEU A 214 -5.33 7.40 3.68
N THR A 215 -5.45 8.64 4.11
CA THR A 215 -4.76 9.77 3.47
C THR A 215 -3.25 9.70 3.69
N GLY A 216 -2.82 9.35 4.90
CA GLY A 216 -1.40 9.23 5.23
C GLY A 216 -0.71 8.14 4.43
N SER A 217 -1.25 6.92 4.46
CA SER A 217 -0.64 5.81 3.70
C SER A 217 -0.76 5.97 2.18
N PHE A 218 -1.81 6.63 1.67
CA PHE A 218 -1.87 7.03 0.25
C PHE A 218 -0.67 7.90 -0.15
N MET A 219 -0.28 8.86 0.68
CA MET A 219 0.86 9.74 0.38
C MET A 219 2.19 8.97 0.38
N VAL A 220 2.41 8.09 1.35
CA VAL A 220 3.62 7.25 1.40
C VAL A 220 3.73 6.36 0.17
N ILE A 221 2.61 5.72 -0.23
CA ILE A 221 2.59 4.87 -1.42
C ILE A 221 2.77 5.70 -2.69
N ALA A 222 2.26 6.93 -2.75
CA ALA A 222 2.51 7.82 -3.88
C ALA A 222 3.98 8.20 -4.04
N VAL A 223 4.68 8.43 -2.92
CA VAL A 223 6.14 8.62 -2.95
C VAL A 223 6.85 7.36 -3.42
N ASN A 224 6.46 6.18 -2.91
CA ASN A 224 7.04 4.91 -3.33
C ASN A 224 6.82 4.60 -4.82
N ALA A 225 5.62 4.84 -5.32
CA ALA A 225 5.26 4.67 -6.72
C ALA A 225 6.07 5.62 -7.61
N TRP A 226 6.26 6.87 -7.17
CA TRP A 226 7.14 7.81 -7.84
C TRP A 226 8.61 7.36 -7.85
N MET A 227 9.11 6.77 -6.75
CA MET A 227 10.47 6.20 -6.73
C MET A 227 10.64 5.05 -7.74
N ASN A 228 9.57 4.29 -8.01
CA ASN A 228 9.55 3.21 -9.00
C ASN A 228 9.35 3.71 -10.43
N HIS A 229 8.62 4.81 -10.63
CA HIS A 229 8.38 5.39 -11.96
C HIS A 229 8.48 6.92 -11.88
N PRO A 230 9.71 7.47 -11.87
CA PRO A 230 9.93 8.89 -11.64
C PRO A 230 9.43 9.74 -12.80
N GLY A 231 8.90 10.92 -12.46
CA GLY A 231 8.43 11.92 -13.41
C GLY A 231 8.06 13.23 -12.71
N GLY A 232 7.57 14.21 -13.47
CA GLY A 232 7.13 15.50 -12.93
C GLY A 232 8.26 16.42 -12.45
N PHE A 233 9.48 16.22 -12.96
CA PHE A 233 10.63 17.09 -12.75
C PHE A 233 11.57 17.06 -13.95
N THR A 234 12.47 18.04 -14.04
CA THR A 234 13.55 18.11 -15.03
C THR A 234 14.90 17.97 -14.32
N LEU A 235 15.84 17.24 -14.92
CA LEU A 235 17.20 17.12 -14.42
C LEU A 235 18.11 18.06 -15.23
N GLN A 236 18.72 19.04 -14.55
CA GLN A 236 19.65 19.99 -15.16
C GLN A 236 20.90 20.08 -14.28
N ASP A 237 22.06 19.74 -14.85
CA ASP A 237 23.37 19.75 -14.16
C ASP A 237 23.38 19.01 -12.80
N GLY A 238 22.65 17.89 -12.73
CA GLY A 238 22.49 17.10 -11.51
C GLY A 238 21.63 17.70 -10.42
N ARG A 239 20.91 18.77 -10.74
CA ARG A 239 19.88 19.35 -9.89
C ARG A 239 18.51 19.09 -10.48
N VAL A 240 17.56 18.88 -9.58
CA VAL A 240 16.16 18.71 -9.90
C VAL A 240 15.51 20.09 -9.96
N VAL A 241 15.01 20.46 -11.13
CA VAL A 241 14.35 21.75 -11.43
C VAL A 241 12.95 21.51 -12.00
N ASP A 242 12.15 22.58 -12.13
CA ASP A 242 10.79 22.56 -12.70
C ASP A 242 9.87 21.49 -12.10
N VAL A 243 9.93 21.36 -10.77
CA VAL A 243 9.21 20.32 -10.05
C VAL A 243 7.72 20.61 -10.02
N ARG A 244 6.92 19.61 -10.38
CA ARG A 244 5.46 19.63 -10.33
C ARG A 244 4.97 18.51 -9.40
N PRO A 245 4.97 18.72 -8.06
CA PRO A 245 4.76 17.65 -7.08
C PRO A 245 3.42 16.92 -7.25
N ALA A 246 2.34 17.65 -7.50
CA ALA A 246 1.02 17.04 -7.67
C ALA A 246 0.95 16.12 -8.90
N GLU A 247 1.60 16.51 -10.01
CA GLU A 247 1.69 15.68 -11.21
C GLU A 247 2.61 14.48 -10.96
N ALA A 248 3.77 14.70 -10.35
CA ALA A 248 4.75 13.65 -10.04
C ALA A 248 4.15 12.53 -9.17
N LEU A 249 3.33 12.88 -8.19
CA LEU A 249 2.75 11.94 -7.23
C LEU A 249 1.42 11.36 -7.71
N PHE A 250 0.48 12.18 -8.18
CA PHE A 250 -0.91 11.75 -8.41
C PHE A 250 -1.24 11.41 -9.86
N ALA A 251 -0.52 11.98 -10.83
CA ALA A 251 -0.65 11.60 -12.24
C ALA A 251 0.26 10.42 -12.62
N ASN A 252 0.88 9.78 -11.62
CA ASN A 252 1.78 8.67 -11.83
C ASN A 252 1.02 7.37 -12.18
N PRO A 253 1.25 6.75 -13.34
CA PRO A 253 0.57 5.51 -13.71
C PRO A 253 0.91 4.32 -12.79
N TYR A 254 2.04 4.41 -12.07
CA TYR A 254 2.50 3.38 -11.15
C TYR A 254 1.76 3.41 -9.80
N LEU A 255 1.15 4.55 -9.43
CA LEU A 255 0.47 4.73 -8.14
C LEU A 255 -0.66 3.74 -7.91
N TRP A 256 -1.59 3.65 -8.86
CA TRP A 256 -2.90 3.04 -8.58
C TRP A 256 -2.81 1.54 -8.30
N HIS A 257 -1.94 0.82 -9.00
CA HIS A 257 -1.80 -0.61 -8.76
C HIS A 257 -1.08 -0.89 -7.44
N GLU A 258 -0.04 -0.13 -7.08
CA GLU A 258 0.61 -0.25 -5.77
C GLU A 258 -0.35 0.08 -4.63
N PHE A 259 -1.10 1.17 -4.77
CA PHE A 259 -2.08 1.61 -3.77
C PHE A 259 -3.15 0.55 -3.53
N VAL A 260 -3.87 0.11 -4.56
CA VAL A 260 -4.93 -0.87 -4.39
C VAL A 260 -4.37 -2.20 -3.88
N HIS A 261 -3.19 -2.62 -4.36
CA HIS A 261 -2.55 -3.86 -3.92
C HIS A 261 -2.19 -3.82 -2.43
N MET A 262 -1.60 -2.72 -1.95
CA MET A 262 -1.21 -2.56 -0.55
C MET A 262 -2.43 -2.43 0.36
N TYR A 263 -3.50 -1.76 -0.07
CA TYR A 263 -4.70 -1.63 0.75
C TYR A 263 -5.45 -2.94 0.92
N VAL A 264 -5.64 -3.69 -0.16
CA VAL A 264 -6.25 -5.02 -0.06
C VAL A 264 -5.36 -5.94 0.79
N ALA A 265 -4.02 -5.84 0.66
CA ALA A 265 -3.08 -6.59 1.49
C ALA A 265 -3.21 -6.23 2.98
N ALA A 266 -3.41 -4.95 3.31
CA ALA A 266 -3.62 -4.51 4.69
C ALA A 266 -4.86 -5.17 5.33
N PHE A 267 -5.96 -5.33 4.58
CA PHE A 267 -7.15 -6.06 5.04
C PHE A 267 -6.91 -7.57 5.17
N VAL A 268 -6.15 -8.18 4.25
CA VAL A 268 -5.77 -9.60 4.34
C VAL A 268 -4.94 -9.84 5.60
N VAL A 269 -3.90 -9.04 5.82
CA VAL A 269 -2.97 -9.18 6.95
C VAL A 269 -3.71 -8.95 8.26
N THR A 270 -4.38 -7.82 8.41
CA THR A 270 -5.12 -7.48 9.63
C THR A 270 -6.21 -8.51 9.93
N GLY A 271 -6.96 -8.93 8.91
CA GLY A 271 -8.01 -9.93 9.04
C GLY A 271 -7.48 -11.29 9.48
N PHE A 272 -6.45 -11.84 8.82
CA PHE A 272 -5.90 -13.15 9.20
C PHE A 272 -5.12 -13.13 10.52
N VAL A 273 -4.42 -12.04 10.85
CA VAL A 273 -3.72 -11.94 12.14
C VAL A 273 -4.72 -11.87 13.29
N LEU A 274 -5.78 -11.06 13.17
CA LEU A 274 -6.88 -11.05 14.15
C LEU A 274 -7.56 -12.42 14.24
N ALA A 275 -7.87 -13.04 13.10
CA ALA A 275 -8.47 -14.36 13.06
C ALA A 275 -7.60 -15.42 13.75
N ALA A 276 -6.28 -15.37 13.54
CA ALA A 276 -5.34 -16.28 14.18
C ALA A 276 -5.37 -16.18 15.71
N VAL A 277 -5.43 -14.96 16.27
CA VAL A 277 -5.54 -14.76 17.74
C VAL A 277 -6.80 -15.43 18.29
N TYR A 278 -7.95 -15.20 17.65
CA TYR A 278 -9.22 -15.79 18.10
C TYR A 278 -9.33 -17.29 17.80
N ALA A 279 -8.67 -17.78 16.74
CA ALA A 279 -8.56 -19.21 16.45
C ALA A 279 -7.72 -19.94 17.51
N VAL A 280 -6.60 -19.37 17.96
CA VAL A 280 -5.82 -19.91 19.09
C VAL A 280 -6.69 -19.95 20.35
N SER A 281 -7.43 -18.88 20.64
CA SER A 281 -8.35 -18.82 21.77
C SER A 281 -9.41 -19.94 21.71
N ARG A 282 -10.04 -20.14 20.54
CA ARG A 282 -11.02 -21.21 20.30
C ARG A 282 -10.45 -22.61 20.50
N LEU A 283 -9.19 -22.85 20.10
CA LEU A 283 -8.51 -24.13 20.29
C LEU A 283 -8.17 -24.41 21.78
N ARG A 284 -7.87 -23.36 22.56
CA ARG A 284 -7.47 -23.50 23.97
C ARG A 284 -8.65 -23.49 24.95
N HIS A 285 -9.67 -22.71 24.66
CA HIS A 285 -10.75 -22.39 25.61
C HIS A 285 -12.15 -22.75 25.10
N GLY A 286 -12.25 -23.39 23.93
CA GLY A 286 -13.52 -23.79 23.33
C GLY A 286 -14.25 -22.64 22.61
N ASP A 287 -15.48 -22.90 22.18
CA ASP A 287 -16.27 -21.97 21.35
C ASP A 287 -17.03 -20.93 22.18
N ARG A 288 -16.30 -19.95 22.73
CA ARG A 288 -16.90 -18.82 23.46
C ARG A 288 -17.58 -17.85 22.51
N ALA A 289 -18.74 -17.32 22.89
CA ALA A 289 -19.52 -16.42 22.02
C ALA A 289 -18.73 -15.19 21.53
N HIS A 290 -17.90 -14.59 22.39
CA HIS A 290 -17.02 -13.47 22.03
C HIS A 290 -15.99 -13.87 20.96
N ASP A 291 -15.30 -14.98 21.18
CA ASP A 291 -14.25 -15.47 20.28
C ASP A 291 -14.85 -15.87 18.92
N ARG A 292 -16.03 -16.50 18.94
CA ARG A 292 -16.77 -16.87 17.73
C ARG A 292 -17.15 -15.64 16.90
N LEU A 293 -17.66 -14.59 17.54
CA LEU A 293 -18.01 -13.33 16.87
C LEU A 293 -16.77 -12.68 16.25
N ALA A 294 -15.71 -12.56 17.03
CA ALA A 294 -14.47 -11.94 16.59
C ALA A 294 -13.79 -12.72 15.45
N LEU A 295 -13.79 -14.04 15.54
CA LEU A 295 -13.30 -14.93 14.47
C LEU A 295 -14.18 -14.79 13.21
N ALA A 296 -15.50 -14.71 13.35
CA ALA A 296 -16.39 -14.57 12.21
C ALA A 296 -16.15 -13.27 11.45
N VAL A 297 -16.03 -12.14 12.15
CA VAL A 297 -15.77 -10.84 11.53
C VAL A 297 -14.42 -10.84 10.83
N SER A 298 -13.35 -11.19 11.56
CA SER A 298 -11.98 -11.18 11.03
C SER A 298 -11.78 -12.11 9.83
N VAL A 299 -12.26 -13.36 9.91
CA VAL A 299 -12.21 -14.30 8.78
C VAL A 299 -13.02 -13.80 7.60
N THR A 300 -14.21 -13.24 7.82
CA THR A 300 -15.07 -12.80 6.70
C THR A 300 -14.38 -11.72 5.88
N ILE A 301 -13.79 -10.72 6.53
CA ILE A 301 -13.05 -9.65 5.84
C ILE A 301 -11.84 -10.21 5.11
N ALA A 302 -11.03 -11.04 5.77
CA ALA A 302 -9.87 -11.67 5.14
C ALA A 302 -10.28 -12.54 3.93
N SER A 303 -11.42 -13.22 4.04
CA SER A 303 -11.94 -14.14 3.02
C SER A 303 -12.46 -13.43 1.79
N VAL A 304 -12.89 -12.18 1.92
CA VAL A 304 -13.25 -11.32 0.77
C VAL A 304 -12.00 -10.67 0.19
N ALA A 305 -11.09 -10.18 1.03
CA ALA A 305 -9.90 -9.46 0.59
C ALA A 305 -8.88 -10.38 -0.11
N ALA A 306 -8.68 -11.62 0.36
CA ALA A 306 -7.62 -12.48 -0.17
C ALA A 306 -7.83 -12.93 -1.62
N PRO A 307 -9.04 -13.34 -2.07
CA PRO A 307 -9.29 -13.59 -3.49
C PRO A 307 -9.13 -12.32 -4.34
N LEU A 308 -9.59 -11.16 -3.84
CA LEU A 308 -9.40 -9.89 -4.52
C LEU A 308 -7.91 -9.54 -4.67
N GLN A 309 -7.08 -9.85 -3.67
CA GLN A 309 -5.64 -9.65 -3.70
C GLN A 309 -4.98 -10.33 -4.91
N VAL A 310 -5.43 -11.53 -5.28
CA VAL A 310 -4.88 -12.27 -6.42
C VAL A 310 -5.14 -11.52 -7.73
N LEU A 311 -6.36 -11.00 -7.92
CA LEU A 311 -6.73 -10.22 -9.10
C LEU A 311 -5.94 -8.91 -9.18
N VAL A 312 -5.80 -8.22 -8.05
CA VAL A 312 -5.03 -6.97 -7.96
C VAL A 312 -3.54 -7.23 -8.13
N GLY A 313 -3.02 -8.38 -7.67
CA GLY A 313 -1.64 -8.81 -7.87
C GLY A 313 -1.30 -9.10 -9.31
N ASP A 314 -2.20 -9.72 -10.05
CA ASP A 314 -2.08 -9.90 -11.49
C ASP A 314 -2.05 -8.54 -12.24
N TRP A 315 -2.90 -7.58 -11.85
CA TRP A 315 -2.80 -6.21 -12.37
C TRP A 315 -1.44 -5.56 -12.08
N ALA A 316 -0.94 -5.68 -10.84
CA ALA A 316 0.38 -5.17 -10.45
C ALA A 316 1.52 -5.84 -11.24
N GLY A 317 1.49 -7.17 -11.40
CA GLY A 317 2.49 -7.91 -12.17
C GLY A 317 2.57 -7.46 -13.63
N ARG A 318 1.43 -7.16 -14.26
CA ARG A 318 1.39 -6.60 -15.62
C ARG A 318 1.90 -5.17 -15.69
N ALA A 319 1.67 -4.36 -14.66
CA ALA A 319 2.26 -3.03 -14.60
C ALA A 319 3.79 -3.12 -14.52
N VAL A 320 4.33 -4.00 -13.67
CA VAL A 320 5.77 -4.31 -13.61
C VAL A 320 6.29 -4.76 -14.98
N ALA A 321 5.59 -5.67 -15.65
CA ALA A 321 5.96 -6.16 -16.98
C ALA A 321 6.12 -5.03 -18.02
N ARG A 322 5.26 -4.00 -17.96
CA ARG A 322 5.25 -2.88 -18.91
C ARG A 322 6.30 -1.82 -18.58
N TYR A 323 6.43 -1.47 -17.31
CA TYR A 323 7.20 -0.31 -16.86
C TYR A 323 8.60 -0.67 -16.34
N GLN A 324 8.77 -1.87 -15.76
CA GLN A 324 10.05 -2.35 -15.21
C GLN A 324 10.33 -3.80 -15.64
N PRO A 325 10.60 -4.05 -16.93
CA PRO A 325 10.78 -5.40 -17.46
C PRO A 325 11.96 -6.16 -16.83
N VAL A 326 13.04 -5.45 -16.43
CA VAL A 326 14.19 -6.06 -15.73
C VAL A 326 13.77 -6.61 -14.37
N LYS A 327 12.87 -5.93 -13.65
CA LYS A 327 12.30 -6.42 -12.40
C LYS A 327 11.51 -7.70 -12.66
N LEU A 328 10.65 -7.73 -13.69
CA LEU A 328 9.92 -8.95 -14.08
C LEU A 328 10.88 -10.11 -14.40
N ALA A 329 11.93 -9.86 -15.16
CA ALA A 329 12.92 -10.87 -15.50
C ALA A 329 13.60 -11.44 -14.24
N ALA A 330 13.90 -10.58 -13.25
CA ALA A 330 14.44 -10.99 -11.97
C ALA A 330 13.45 -11.80 -11.12
N LEU A 331 12.14 -11.48 -11.16
CA LEU A 331 11.11 -12.25 -10.43
C LEU A 331 11.06 -13.72 -10.88
N GLU A 332 11.29 -13.96 -12.17
CA GLU A 332 11.19 -15.31 -12.76
C GLU A 332 12.56 -15.98 -12.93
N GLY A 333 13.66 -15.22 -12.88
CA GLY A 333 15.00 -15.70 -13.20
C GLY A 333 15.21 -15.91 -14.70
N LEU A 334 14.65 -15.02 -15.52
CA LEU A 334 14.76 -15.07 -16.98
C LEU A 334 16.07 -14.42 -17.44
N GLY A 335 17.11 -15.23 -17.67
CA GLY A 335 18.41 -14.74 -18.14
C GLY A 335 18.34 -14.10 -19.52
N GLN A 336 17.77 -14.82 -20.50
CA GLN A 336 17.68 -14.37 -21.89
C GLN A 336 16.26 -13.96 -22.30
N SER A 337 16.18 -12.90 -23.11
CA SER A 337 14.92 -12.45 -23.70
C SER A 337 14.28 -13.57 -24.53
N THR A 338 13.06 -13.97 -24.17
CA THR A 338 12.44 -15.20 -24.70
C THR A 338 11.00 -14.95 -25.14
N ALA A 339 10.65 -15.35 -26.36
CA ALA A 339 9.27 -15.38 -26.83
C ALA A 339 8.55 -16.62 -26.27
N GLY A 340 7.36 -16.42 -25.70
CA GLY A 340 6.65 -17.50 -25.01
C GLY A 340 7.38 -18.01 -23.77
N ALA A 341 7.93 -17.09 -22.97
CA ALA A 341 8.72 -17.39 -21.79
C ALA A 341 7.91 -18.22 -20.77
N PRO A 342 8.57 -19.18 -20.09
CA PRO A 342 7.94 -19.96 -19.03
C PRO A 342 7.90 -19.20 -17.70
N VAL A 343 6.92 -19.53 -16.85
CA VAL A 343 7.02 -19.28 -15.40
C VAL A 343 7.81 -20.43 -14.79
N HIS A 344 8.75 -20.14 -13.90
CA HIS A 344 9.44 -21.18 -13.15
C HIS A 344 8.93 -21.23 -11.72
N VAL A 345 8.36 -22.36 -11.31
CA VAL A 345 7.94 -22.62 -9.92
C VAL A 345 9.10 -23.28 -9.18
N LEU A 346 9.48 -22.75 -8.02
CA LEU A 346 10.70 -23.14 -7.28
C LEU A 346 11.98 -23.01 -8.12
N GLY A 347 13.11 -23.52 -7.63
CA GLY A 347 14.40 -23.46 -8.32
C GLY A 347 15.29 -22.27 -7.91
N TRP A 348 16.52 -22.30 -8.39
CA TRP A 348 17.57 -21.33 -8.05
C TRP A 348 18.22 -20.78 -9.32
N TYR A 349 18.41 -19.46 -9.39
CA TYR A 349 19.06 -18.82 -10.53
C TYR A 349 20.58 -18.90 -10.42
N THR A 350 21.25 -19.42 -11.45
CA THR A 350 22.70 -19.63 -11.47
C THR A 350 23.48 -18.59 -12.28
N GLY A 351 22.84 -17.50 -12.70
CA GLY A 351 23.47 -16.43 -13.49
C GLY A 351 23.03 -16.41 -14.95
N ASP A 352 22.60 -17.54 -15.48
CA ASP A 352 22.15 -17.74 -16.85
C ASP A 352 20.72 -18.31 -16.91
N ARG A 353 20.41 -19.29 -16.05
CA ARG A 353 19.15 -20.04 -16.04
C ARG A 353 18.72 -20.41 -14.62
N VAL A 354 17.47 -20.88 -14.51
CA VAL A 354 16.94 -21.46 -13.28
C VAL A 354 17.21 -22.96 -13.25
N VAL A 355 17.81 -23.45 -12.17
CA VAL A 355 18.09 -24.87 -11.92
C VAL A 355 17.15 -25.41 -10.84
N GLY A 356 16.65 -26.63 -11.01
CA GLY A 356 15.78 -27.31 -10.03
C GLY A 356 14.35 -26.76 -9.93
N GLY A 357 13.95 -25.84 -10.83
CA GLY A 357 12.59 -25.31 -10.93
C GLY A 357 11.72 -26.09 -11.90
N ILE A 358 10.41 -26.08 -11.67
CA ILE A 358 9.40 -26.63 -12.59
C ILE A 358 9.01 -25.52 -13.56
N ALA A 359 9.32 -25.69 -14.84
CA ALA A 359 8.95 -24.73 -15.88
C ALA A 359 7.52 -24.99 -16.38
N LEU A 360 6.70 -23.95 -16.38
CA LEU A 360 5.36 -23.92 -16.98
C LEU A 360 5.44 -23.13 -18.30
N PRO A 361 5.49 -23.80 -19.47
CA PRO A 361 5.75 -23.16 -20.76
C PRO A 361 4.74 -22.06 -21.09
N ARG A 362 5.21 -20.95 -21.69
CA ARG A 362 4.40 -19.81 -22.18
C ARG A 362 3.58 -19.06 -21.13
N LEU A 363 3.58 -19.52 -19.87
CA LEU A 363 2.76 -18.95 -18.83
C LEU A 363 3.19 -17.52 -18.48
N LEU A 364 4.49 -17.21 -18.53
CA LEU A 364 4.97 -15.87 -18.17
C LEU A 364 4.54 -14.84 -19.21
N SER A 365 4.68 -15.17 -20.50
CA SER A 365 4.18 -14.33 -21.59
C SER A 365 2.66 -14.11 -21.48
N LEU A 366 1.90 -15.16 -21.17
CA LEU A 366 0.46 -15.07 -20.98
C LEU A 366 0.08 -14.17 -19.79
N LEU A 367 0.71 -14.34 -18.63
CA LEU A 367 0.41 -13.55 -17.44
C LEU A 367 0.83 -12.09 -17.59
N ALA A 368 1.98 -11.84 -18.21
CA ALA A 368 2.53 -10.49 -18.39
C ALA A 368 1.79 -9.69 -19.48
N PHE A 369 1.44 -10.33 -20.60
CA PHE A 369 0.98 -9.63 -21.80
C PHE A 369 -0.35 -10.13 -22.38
N HIS A 370 -0.99 -11.14 -21.79
CA HIS A 370 -2.16 -11.86 -22.36
C HIS A 370 -1.92 -12.49 -23.73
N ASP A 371 -0.66 -12.73 -24.06
CA ASP A 371 -0.26 -13.38 -25.30
C ASP A 371 0.78 -14.45 -24.98
N PRO A 372 0.46 -15.75 -25.19
CA PRO A 372 1.39 -16.85 -24.89
C PRO A 372 2.64 -16.86 -25.79
N SER A 373 2.69 -16.01 -26.82
CA SER A 373 3.83 -15.84 -27.72
C SER A 373 4.59 -14.53 -27.53
N ALA A 374 4.14 -13.64 -26.63
CA ALA A 374 4.80 -12.37 -26.38
C ALA A 374 6.26 -12.53 -25.96
N LEU A 375 7.11 -11.62 -26.44
CA LEU A 375 8.50 -11.51 -26.03
C LEU A 375 8.59 -10.94 -24.62
N VAL A 376 9.20 -11.68 -23.70
CA VAL A 376 9.57 -11.20 -22.37
C VAL A 376 11.05 -10.84 -22.39
N ILE A 377 11.36 -9.61 -21.97
CA ILE A 377 12.74 -9.11 -21.89
C ILE A 377 13.46 -9.83 -20.74
N GLY A 378 14.66 -10.33 -21.02
CA GLY A 378 15.52 -11.02 -20.05
C GLY A 378 16.49 -10.06 -19.34
N LEU A 379 17.23 -10.61 -18.39
CA LEU A 379 18.27 -9.90 -17.64
C LEU A 379 19.46 -9.48 -18.51
N ASP A 380 19.69 -10.18 -19.64
CA ASP A 380 20.71 -9.86 -20.64
C ASP A 380 20.50 -8.52 -21.36
N ALA A 381 19.32 -7.92 -21.23
CA ALA A 381 19.01 -6.62 -21.82
C ALA A 381 19.71 -5.44 -21.12
N VAL A 382 20.25 -5.64 -19.91
CA VAL A 382 20.96 -4.60 -19.15
C VAL A 382 22.33 -5.08 -18.66
N PRO A 383 23.28 -4.16 -18.42
CA PRO A 383 24.56 -4.49 -17.79
C PRO A 383 24.38 -5.15 -16.40
N ALA A 384 25.33 -6.01 -16.01
CA ALA A 384 25.27 -6.77 -14.77
C ALA A 384 25.17 -5.90 -13.49
N ASP A 385 25.71 -4.69 -13.52
CA ASP A 385 25.64 -3.74 -12.42
C ASP A 385 24.26 -3.06 -12.28
N GLN A 386 23.35 -3.29 -13.22
CA GLN A 386 21.95 -2.83 -13.21
C GLN A 386 20.95 -3.96 -12.88
N VAL A 387 21.43 -5.19 -12.74
CA VAL A 387 20.60 -6.34 -12.40
C VAL A 387 20.35 -6.36 -10.88
N PRO A 388 19.09 -6.42 -10.41
CA PRO A 388 18.81 -6.55 -8.99
C PRO A 388 19.29 -7.92 -8.46
N PRO A 389 19.39 -8.11 -7.13
CA PRO A 389 19.70 -9.40 -6.52
C PRO A 389 18.64 -10.49 -6.84
N VAL A 390 18.83 -11.20 -7.95
CA VAL A 390 17.81 -12.06 -8.59
C VAL A 390 17.20 -13.06 -7.61
N ASN A 391 18.02 -13.85 -6.90
CA ASN A 391 17.50 -14.90 -6.02
C ASN A 391 16.73 -14.34 -4.81
N VAL A 392 17.09 -13.16 -4.28
CA VAL A 392 16.34 -12.53 -3.19
C VAL A 392 14.95 -12.13 -3.66
N VAL A 393 14.88 -11.50 -4.83
CA VAL A 393 13.62 -11.01 -5.42
C VAL A 393 12.74 -12.19 -5.84
N ARG A 394 13.32 -13.20 -6.49
CA ARG A 394 12.64 -14.41 -6.96
C ARG A 394 12.05 -15.23 -5.82
N VAL A 395 12.83 -15.56 -4.79
CA VAL A 395 12.34 -16.37 -3.66
C VAL A 395 11.22 -15.62 -2.92
N SER A 396 11.38 -14.30 -2.76
CA SER A 396 10.35 -13.45 -2.16
C SER A 396 9.07 -13.42 -3.01
N PHE A 397 9.19 -13.32 -4.33
CA PHE A 397 8.04 -13.37 -5.24
C PHE A 397 7.29 -14.70 -5.14
N GLN A 398 8.01 -15.82 -5.16
CA GLN A 398 7.40 -17.14 -5.03
C GLN A 398 6.74 -17.36 -3.67
N ALA A 399 7.39 -16.91 -2.58
CA ALA A 399 6.81 -16.98 -1.25
C ALA A 399 5.54 -16.11 -1.15
N MET A 400 5.58 -14.88 -1.66
CA MET A 400 4.43 -13.97 -1.70
C MET A 400 3.25 -14.58 -2.48
N VAL A 401 3.48 -15.02 -3.72
CA VAL A 401 2.43 -15.58 -4.58
C VAL A 401 1.91 -16.90 -4.02
N GLY A 402 2.79 -17.77 -3.54
CA GLY A 402 2.44 -19.06 -2.95
C GLY A 402 1.59 -18.90 -1.69
N LEU A 403 2.07 -18.11 -0.72
CA LEU A 403 1.32 -17.83 0.52
C LEU A 403 0.04 -17.06 0.24
N GLY A 404 0.07 -16.04 -0.62
CA GLY A 404 -1.11 -15.27 -1.03
C GLY A 404 -2.18 -16.15 -1.66
N THR A 405 -1.81 -17.10 -2.52
CA THR A 405 -2.73 -18.06 -3.13
C THR A 405 -3.32 -19.01 -2.08
N LEU A 406 -2.50 -19.53 -1.16
CA LEU A 406 -2.99 -20.39 -0.08
C LEU A 406 -3.98 -19.66 0.85
N LEU A 407 -3.69 -18.40 1.18
CA LEU A 407 -4.58 -17.53 1.94
C LEU A 407 -5.88 -17.24 1.18
N ALA A 408 -5.81 -17.01 -0.12
CA ALA A 408 -6.98 -16.81 -0.98
C ALA A 408 -7.85 -18.08 -1.05
N VAL A 409 -7.25 -19.26 -1.16
CA VAL A 409 -7.98 -20.54 -1.13
C VAL A 409 -8.65 -20.75 0.22
N LEU A 410 -7.93 -20.54 1.34
CA LEU A 410 -8.49 -20.64 2.68
C LEU A 410 -9.64 -19.64 2.89
N GLY A 411 -9.47 -18.41 2.41
CA GLY A 411 -10.48 -17.36 2.44
C GLY A 411 -11.71 -17.72 1.63
N ALA A 412 -11.55 -18.07 0.35
CA ALA A 412 -12.64 -18.48 -0.53
C ALA A 412 -13.41 -19.67 0.03
N PHE A 413 -12.71 -20.69 0.55
CA PHE A 413 -13.33 -21.83 1.22
C PHE A 413 -14.17 -21.38 2.43
N SER A 414 -13.61 -20.53 3.28
CA SER A 414 -14.31 -20.01 4.47
C SER A 414 -15.55 -19.20 4.07
N LEU A 415 -15.45 -18.37 3.04
CA LEU A 415 -16.55 -17.57 2.50
C LEU A 415 -17.67 -18.45 1.94
N VAL A 416 -17.35 -19.47 1.15
CA VAL A 416 -18.33 -20.40 0.58
C VAL A 416 -19.11 -21.11 1.69
N VAL A 417 -18.43 -21.56 2.75
CA VAL A 417 -19.08 -22.20 3.89
C VAL A 417 -19.99 -21.22 4.64
N VAL A 418 -19.55 -19.98 4.86
CA VAL A 418 -20.36 -18.94 5.50
C VAL A 418 -21.61 -18.60 4.67
N VAL A 419 -21.47 -18.46 3.35
CA VAL A 419 -22.59 -18.14 2.46
C VAL A 419 -23.60 -19.28 2.39
N ARG A 420 -23.14 -20.54 2.24
CA ARG A 420 -24.03 -21.71 2.09
C ARG A 420 -24.65 -22.19 3.39
N HIS A 421 -23.90 -22.15 4.48
CA HIS A 421 -24.31 -22.78 5.73
C HIS A 421 -24.55 -21.79 6.88
N ARG A 422 -24.34 -20.49 6.64
CA ARG A 422 -24.53 -19.41 7.61
C ARG A 422 -23.75 -19.62 8.91
N ARG A 423 -22.62 -20.33 8.83
CA ARG A 423 -21.73 -20.64 9.96
C ARG A 423 -20.28 -20.71 9.50
N LEU A 424 -19.35 -20.53 10.43
CA LEU A 424 -17.94 -20.81 10.18
C LEU A 424 -17.67 -22.31 10.09
N PRO A 425 -16.63 -22.74 9.37
CA PRO A 425 -16.17 -24.12 9.44
C PRO A 425 -15.86 -24.55 10.89
N THR A 426 -16.26 -25.77 11.23
CA THR A 426 -16.12 -26.34 12.58
C THR A 426 -14.92 -27.28 12.74
N SER A 427 -14.27 -27.64 11.62
CA SER A 427 -13.12 -28.54 11.64
C SER A 427 -11.93 -27.95 12.39
N ARG A 428 -11.32 -28.75 13.27
CA ARG A 428 -10.08 -28.38 13.98
C ARG A 428 -8.93 -28.07 13.03
N TRP A 429 -8.88 -28.74 11.87
CA TRP A 429 -7.87 -28.48 10.84
C TRP A 429 -8.04 -27.11 10.20
N TRP A 430 -9.28 -26.68 9.95
CA TRP A 430 -9.55 -25.33 9.48
C TRP A 430 -9.11 -24.29 10.52
N THR A 431 -9.43 -24.50 11.80
CA THR A 431 -8.99 -23.56 12.85
C THR A 431 -7.46 -23.49 12.94
N ARG A 432 -6.75 -24.63 12.83
CA ARG A 432 -5.28 -24.65 12.76
C ARG A 432 -4.76 -23.92 11.52
N ALA A 433 -5.39 -24.09 10.36
CA ALA A 433 -5.03 -23.36 9.15
C ALA A 433 -5.17 -21.84 9.34
N VAL A 434 -6.23 -21.37 10.01
CA VAL A 434 -6.42 -19.95 10.34
C VAL A 434 -5.33 -19.44 11.31
N VAL A 435 -4.87 -20.27 12.26
CA VAL A 435 -3.75 -19.90 13.15
C VAL A 435 -2.48 -19.66 12.33
N VAL A 436 -2.16 -20.54 11.38
CA VAL A 436 -0.97 -20.40 10.51
C VAL A 436 -1.14 -19.25 9.52
N ALA A 437 -2.37 -18.96 9.08
CA ALA A 437 -2.68 -17.89 8.13
C ALA A 437 -2.27 -16.50 8.64
N GLY A 438 -2.31 -16.25 9.95
CA GLY A 438 -1.88 -14.98 10.55
C GLY A 438 -0.40 -14.68 10.29
N PRO A 439 0.55 -15.49 10.79
CA PRO A 439 1.97 -15.30 10.48
C PRO A 439 2.28 -15.40 8.99
N ALA A 440 1.63 -16.31 8.25
CA ALA A 440 1.82 -16.47 6.81
C ALA A 440 1.47 -15.20 6.02
N SER A 441 0.42 -14.46 6.42
CA SER A 441 0.04 -13.21 5.75
C SER A 441 1.07 -12.10 5.98
N VAL A 442 1.67 -12.03 7.18
CA VAL A 442 2.78 -11.09 7.47
C VAL A 442 4.01 -11.44 6.64
N VAL A 443 4.36 -12.71 6.51
CA VAL A 443 5.48 -13.14 5.65
C VAL A 443 5.21 -12.78 4.19
N ALA A 444 4.01 -13.05 3.69
CA ALA A 444 3.62 -12.69 2.31
C ALA A 444 3.71 -11.18 2.07
N LEU A 445 3.27 -10.36 3.03
CA LEU A 445 3.38 -8.89 3.00
C LEU A 445 4.85 -8.45 2.89
N LEU A 446 5.72 -8.94 3.78
CA LEU A 446 7.13 -8.58 3.79
C LEU A 446 7.83 -9.02 2.50
N CYS A 447 7.55 -10.23 2.02
CA CYS A 447 8.04 -10.71 0.74
C CYS A 447 7.61 -9.82 -0.43
N GLY A 448 6.36 -9.31 -0.43
CA GLY A 448 5.90 -8.37 -1.44
C GLY A 448 6.64 -7.03 -1.44
N TRP A 449 6.95 -6.50 -0.25
CA TRP A 449 7.78 -5.31 -0.13
C TRP A 449 9.22 -5.56 -0.57
N VAL A 450 9.80 -6.72 -0.25
CA VAL A 450 11.12 -7.11 -0.77
C VAL A 450 11.10 -7.18 -2.30
N VAL A 451 10.06 -7.75 -2.91
CA VAL A 451 9.89 -7.77 -4.38
C VAL A 451 9.91 -6.36 -4.97
N THR A 452 9.15 -5.43 -4.40
CA THR A 452 9.06 -4.07 -4.92
C THR A 452 10.36 -3.29 -4.72
N GLU A 453 10.93 -3.35 -3.52
CA GLU A 453 12.05 -2.50 -3.11
C GLU A 453 13.41 -3.07 -3.49
N VAL A 454 13.65 -4.36 -3.22
CA VAL A 454 14.91 -5.01 -3.63
C VAL A 454 14.92 -5.23 -5.13
N GLY A 455 13.76 -5.44 -5.76
CA GLY A 455 13.63 -5.47 -7.21
C GLY A 455 13.90 -4.13 -7.90
N ARG A 456 13.93 -3.01 -7.17
CA ARG A 456 14.31 -1.69 -7.68
C ARG A 456 15.84 -1.48 -7.68
N GLN A 457 16.58 -2.27 -6.91
CA GLN A 457 18.04 -2.18 -6.86
C GLN A 457 18.65 -2.39 -8.25
N PRO A 458 19.72 -1.66 -8.60
CA PRO A 458 20.57 -0.81 -7.75
C PRO A 458 20.08 0.65 -7.58
N TRP A 459 18.82 0.94 -7.90
CA TRP A 459 18.27 2.29 -7.92
C TRP A 459 17.53 2.64 -6.64
N THR A 460 17.79 3.85 -6.11
CA THR A 460 16.93 4.49 -5.10
C THR A 460 15.75 5.16 -5.79
N VAL A 461 16.04 5.92 -6.86
CA VAL A 461 15.04 6.43 -7.81
C VAL A 461 15.30 5.76 -9.14
N TYR A 462 14.34 4.97 -9.61
CA TYR A 462 14.51 4.05 -10.73
C TYR A 462 15.07 4.76 -11.97
N GLU A 463 16.18 4.25 -12.52
CA GLU A 463 16.93 4.82 -13.68
C GLU A 463 17.46 6.27 -13.51
N VAL A 464 17.33 6.90 -12.33
CA VAL A 464 17.74 8.30 -12.11
C VAL A 464 18.85 8.42 -11.06
N MET A 465 18.73 7.74 -9.91
CA MET A 465 19.71 7.81 -8.82
C MET A 465 19.99 6.42 -8.26
N ARG A 466 21.26 6.02 -8.25
CA ARG A 466 21.70 4.74 -7.69
C ARG A 466 21.81 4.80 -6.17
N THR A 467 21.60 3.67 -5.52
CA THR A 467 21.65 3.54 -4.05
C THR A 467 23.01 3.95 -3.44
N PRO A 468 24.17 3.63 -4.03
CA PRO A 468 25.46 4.12 -3.53
C PRO A 468 25.63 5.65 -3.59
N GLN A 469 24.88 6.35 -4.46
CA GLN A 469 24.90 7.81 -4.57
C GLN A 469 23.98 8.48 -3.55
N ALA A 470 22.96 7.77 -3.07
CA ALA A 470 21.96 8.29 -2.16
C ALA A 470 22.41 8.26 -0.69
N VAL A 471 23.23 7.27 -0.32
CA VAL A 471 23.57 6.93 1.07
C VAL A 471 24.62 7.86 1.68
N THR A 472 24.57 8.06 3.00
CA THR A 472 25.62 8.72 3.78
C THR A 472 26.84 7.82 4.01
N ALA A 473 28.02 8.43 4.18
CA ALA A 473 29.28 7.73 4.51
C ALA A 473 29.60 7.72 6.01
N ALA A 474 28.59 7.85 6.86
CA ALA A 474 28.77 7.97 8.30
C ALA A 474 29.37 6.68 8.92
N PRO A 475 30.45 6.79 9.72
CA PRO A 475 31.10 5.60 10.31
C PRO A 475 30.24 4.93 11.40
N GLY A 476 29.23 5.63 11.92
CA GLY A 476 28.34 5.12 12.98
C GLY A 476 27.25 4.14 12.51
N ILE A 477 27.10 3.89 11.20
CA ILE A 477 26.03 3.03 10.66
C ILE A 477 25.99 1.64 11.30
N PRO A 478 27.11 0.90 11.47
CA PRO A 478 27.07 -0.43 12.09
C PRO A 478 26.60 -0.41 13.55
N VAL A 479 27.00 0.62 14.30
CA VAL A 479 26.55 0.81 15.69
C VAL A 479 25.06 1.13 15.72
N GLY A 480 24.61 2.05 14.86
CA GLY A 480 23.19 2.37 14.70
C GLY A 480 22.35 1.14 14.37
N TYR A 481 22.86 0.25 13.49
CA TYR A 481 22.17 -0.99 13.12
C TYR A 481 22.02 -1.93 14.31
N ALA A 482 23.08 -2.13 15.10
CA ALA A 482 23.04 -2.97 16.30
C ALA A 482 22.09 -2.40 17.36
N VAL A 483 22.15 -1.08 17.60
CA VAL A 483 21.26 -0.37 18.55
C VAL A 483 19.81 -0.50 18.11
N LEU A 484 19.51 -0.27 16.83
CA LEU A 484 18.17 -0.42 16.28
C LEU A 484 17.64 -1.85 16.44
N GLY A 485 18.49 -2.86 16.18
CA GLY A 485 18.17 -4.26 16.43
C GLY A 485 17.76 -4.53 17.87
N ALA A 486 18.53 -4.02 18.83
CA ALA A 486 18.20 -4.14 20.26
C ALA A 486 16.91 -3.40 20.64
N VAL A 487 16.71 -2.18 20.13
CA VAL A 487 15.51 -1.37 20.37
C VAL A 487 14.27 -2.10 19.84
N TYR A 488 14.29 -2.61 18.61
CA TYR A 488 13.14 -3.31 18.04
C TYR A 488 12.90 -4.69 18.64
N ALA A 489 13.93 -5.39 19.09
CA ALA A 489 13.73 -6.57 19.92
C ALA A 489 12.98 -6.21 21.21
N GLY A 490 13.38 -5.13 21.89
CA GLY A 490 12.69 -4.59 23.06
C GLY A 490 11.25 -4.17 22.78
N VAL A 491 11.01 -3.42 21.70
CA VAL A 491 9.67 -3.02 21.26
C VAL A 491 8.81 -4.23 20.94
N GLY A 492 9.35 -5.24 20.25
CA GLY A 492 8.65 -6.49 19.96
C GLY A 492 8.22 -7.22 21.23
N VAL A 493 9.10 -7.34 22.21
CA VAL A 493 8.77 -7.90 23.54
C VAL A 493 7.69 -7.08 24.23
N ALA A 494 7.82 -5.75 24.24
CA ALA A 494 6.85 -4.85 24.85
C ALA A 494 5.46 -4.97 24.20
N VAL A 495 5.39 -5.02 22.86
CA VAL A 495 4.15 -5.25 22.10
C VAL A 495 3.50 -6.55 22.53
N VAL A 496 4.25 -7.66 22.49
CA VAL A 496 3.72 -8.99 22.87
C VAL A 496 3.23 -8.98 24.32
N TRP A 497 3.97 -8.35 25.22
CA TRP A 497 3.60 -8.22 26.62
C TRP A 497 2.31 -7.40 26.81
N VAL A 498 2.22 -6.21 26.19
CA VAL A 498 1.02 -5.35 26.23
C VAL A 498 -0.19 -6.09 25.64
N LEU A 499 -0.05 -6.70 24.47
CA LEU A 499 -1.13 -7.43 23.81
C LEU A 499 -1.61 -8.62 24.64
N ARG A 500 -0.71 -9.37 25.28
CA ARG A 500 -1.08 -10.47 26.20
C ARG A 500 -1.83 -9.95 27.43
N ARG A 501 -1.40 -8.82 28.00
CA ARG A 501 -2.08 -8.19 29.13
C ARG A 501 -3.46 -7.67 28.74
N LEU A 502 -3.58 -7.01 27.59
CA LEU A 502 -4.86 -6.59 27.02
C LEU A 502 -5.78 -7.80 26.73
N ALA A 503 -5.22 -8.92 26.30
CA ALA A 503 -5.96 -10.14 26.03
C ALA A 503 -6.47 -10.83 27.30
N ALA A 504 -5.72 -10.74 28.40
CA ALA A 504 -6.07 -11.31 29.70
C ALA A 504 -7.10 -10.48 30.48
N MET A 505 -7.26 -9.19 30.15
CA MET A 505 -8.25 -8.35 30.82
C MET A 505 -9.68 -8.89 30.64
N PRO A 506 -10.53 -8.79 31.67
CA PRO A 506 -11.96 -9.07 31.56
C PRO A 506 -12.58 -8.27 30.40
N LEU A 507 -13.62 -8.86 29.81
CA LEU A 507 -14.45 -8.11 28.88
C LEU A 507 -15.05 -6.91 29.62
N PRO A 508 -15.13 -5.72 28.99
CA PRO A 508 -15.79 -4.58 29.61
C PRO A 508 -17.20 -4.99 30.07
N GLU A 509 -17.47 -4.89 31.37
CA GLU A 509 -18.82 -4.96 31.90
C GLU A 509 -19.59 -3.73 31.44
N GLU A 510 -20.84 -3.91 31.04
CA GLU A 510 -21.73 -2.79 30.79
C GLU A 510 -22.38 -2.40 32.11
N VAL A 511 -22.22 -1.13 32.51
CA VAL A 511 -23.18 -0.46 33.37
C VAL A 511 -24.51 -0.56 32.62
N ARG A 512 -25.50 -1.24 33.21
CA ARG A 512 -26.88 -1.20 32.68
C ARG A 512 -27.23 0.28 32.56
N ASP A 513 -27.72 0.71 31.41
CA ASP A 513 -28.33 2.04 31.29
C ASP A 513 -29.43 2.10 32.37
N GLU A 514 -29.13 2.71 33.51
CA GLU A 514 -30.16 3.03 34.49
C GLU A 514 -31.12 3.99 33.77
N PRO A 515 -32.45 3.80 33.94
CA PRO A 515 -33.39 4.77 33.42
C PRO A 515 -32.98 6.16 33.91
N PRO A 516 -33.10 7.22 33.09
CA PRO A 516 -32.83 8.57 33.55
C PRO A 516 -33.59 8.83 34.86
N PRO A 517 -32.99 9.52 35.85
CA PRO A 517 -33.67 9.83 37.10
C PRO A 517 -35.01 10.51 36.79
N GLY A 518 -36.13 9.83 37.05
CA GLY A 518 -37.47 10.32 36.74
C GLY A 518 -38.24 9.60 35.63
N ALA A 519 -37.72 8.52 35.04
CA ALA A 519 -38.59 7.64 34.24
C ALA A 519 -39.63 6.99 35.18
N PRO A 520 -40.94 7.17 34.94
CA PRO A 520 -41.95 6.57 35.81
C PRO A 520 -41.77 5.06 35.82
N LEU A 521 -41.59 4.50 37.00
CA LEU A 521 -41.75 3.07 37.23
C LEU A 521 -43.16 2.74 36.77
N THR A 522 -43.30 2.12 35.61
CA THR A 522 -44.57 1.51 35.23
C THR A 522 -44.79 0.39 36.23
N SER A 523 -45.60 0.70 37.23
CA SER A 523 -46.16 -0.26 38.16
C SER A 523 -46.89 -1.30 37.32
N SER A 524 -46.32 -2.50 37.21
CA SER A 524 -47.11 -3.67 36.90
C SER A 524 -47.99 -3.95 38.12
N SER A 525 -49.22 -3.44 38.08
CA SER A 525 -50.36 -3.95 38.82
C SER A 525 -51.56 -3.82 37.85
N ALA A 526 -52.47 -4.77 37.70
CA ALA A 526 -52.93 -5.80 38.61
C ALA A 526 -53.72 -6.88 37.83
N GLY A 527 -53.97 -8.03 38.47
CA GLY A 527 -55.28 -8.66 38.34
C GLY A 527 -55.33 -10.17 38.10
N ALA A 528 -55.21 -10.97 39.16
CA ALA A 528 -56.08 -12.14 39.35
C ALA A 528 -56.19 -12.44 40.85
N ARG A 529 -57.30 -12.00 41.47
CA ARG A 529 -57.72 -12.38 42.82
C ARG A 529 -58.55 -13.67 42.75
N GLY A 530 -58.25 -14.61 43.66
CA GLY A 530 -59.26 -15.09 44.62
C GLY A 530 -59.80 -16.52 44.44
N GLY A 531 -59.56 -17.35 45.46
CA GLY A 531 -60.41 -18.50 45.80
C GLY A 531 -59.70 -19.64 46.56
N GLY A 532 -59.63 -19.59 47.89
CA GLY A 532 -59.52 -20.79 48.75
C GLY A 532 -60.91 -21.17 49.31
N PRO A 533 -61.07 -21.99 50.37
CA PRO A 533 -60.12 -22.90 51.04
C PRO A 533 -60.68 -24.34 51.29
N ALA A 534 -59.81 -25.33 51.49
CA ALA A 534 -59.93 -26.49 52.39
C ALA A 534 -58.68 -27.38 52.22
#